data_AF-A0A2P2I9P5-F1
#
_entry.id   AF-A0A2P2I9P5-F1
#
_cell.length_a   1.000
_cell.length_b   1.000
_cell.length_c   1.000
_cell.angle_alpha   90.00
_cell.angle_beta   90.00
_cell.angle_gamma   90.00
#
_symmetry.space_group_name_H-M   'P 1'
#
loop_
_entity.id
_entity.type
_entity.pdbx_description
1 polymer ?
#
loop_
_entity_poly.entity_id
_entity_poly.type
_entity_poly.pdbx_seq_one_letter_code
_entity_poly.pdbx_strand_id
1 'polypeptide(L)'
;SISLLPSEISTVIVNSLPKECKASECRGFINFKTTSTFVEGITDHEEKHRDPELNSSREEKVEVSAKKTLTFEIVPSEFTTESHSIYQKYQMFVHNDSKSDCGEKQYTRFLCDTPLVPVKDQNAPKTYGFGSFHMKYRIDGKLICVGVIDILPKCISSVYLFYDPDYSHLNLGVFSALKEIEMVSTLSHEGFSEDFHYYYMGYYVHDCQKMKYKAAYSPSVLLCPKRFSWHPIAKLTAALAVSKYVVFSDVDPNGSSEETDLSYDSSKMLLVVNQKLVKVTNLLQASQEIVKPYLQELASLLGS
;
A
#
# COMPACT_ATOMS: atom_id res chain seq x y z
N SER A 1 -25.68 -18.11 8.21
CA SER A 1 -24.65 -17.06 8.12
C SER A 1 -25.35 -15.77 7.75
N ILE A 2 -25.31 -14.75 8.59
CA ILE A 2 -25.88 -13.44 8.22
C ILE A 2 -24.93 -12.87 7.16
N SER A 3 -25.37 -12.88 5.90
CA SER A 3 -24.65 -12.22 4.81
C SER A 3 -24.55 -10.74 5.16
N LEU A 4 -23.32 -10.27 5.36
CA LEU A 4 -23.02 -8.89 5.71
C LEU A 4 -23.43 -7.98 4.54
N LEU A 5 -24.10 -6.87 4.83
CA LEU A 5 -24.34 -5.83 3.83
C LEU A 5 -23.06 -5.02 3.65
N PRO A 6 -22.46 -4.97 2.44
CA PRO A 6 -21.22 -4.24 2.18
C PRO A 6 -21.24 -2.78 2.68
N SER A 7 -22.40 -2.11 2.60
CA SER A 7 -22.60 -0.70 3.00
C SER A 7 -22.39 -0.44 4.50
N GLU A 8 -22.66 -1.42 5.36
CA GLU A 8 -22.48 -1.28 6.81
C GLU A 8 -21.00 -1.27 7.17
N ILE A 9 -20.23 -2.13 6.50
CA ILE A 9 -18.80 -2.28 6.74
C ILE A 9 -18.05 -1.04 6.27
N SER A 10 -18.31 -0.59 5.05
CA SER A 10 -17.70 0.62 4.49
C SER A 10 -18.03 1.85 5.33
N THR A 11 -19.25 1.96 5.86
CA THR A 11 -19.64 3.04 6.76
C THR A 11 -18.81 3.06 8.04
N VAL A 12 -18.58 1.90 8.67
CA VAL A 12 -17.74 1.82 9.88
C VAL A 12 -16.30 2.20 9.59
N ILE A 13 -15.75 1.79 8.45
CA ILE A 13 -14.39 2.17 8.06
C ILE A 13 -14.32 3.68 7.81
N VAL A 14 -15.27 4.27 7.06
CA VAL A 14 -15.33 5.72 6.82
C VAL A 14 -15.40 6.50 8.13
N ASN A 15 -16.23 6.06 9.08
CA ASN A 15 -16.35 6.71 10.38
C ASN A 15 -15.12 6.54 11.29
N SER A 16 -14.24 5.58 10.99
CA SER A 16 -12.99 5.36 11.72
C SER A 16 -11.82 6.20 11.21
N LEU A 17 -11.97 6.84 10.05
CA LEU A 17 -10.93 7.67 9.45
C LEU A 17 -10.80 9.02 10.18
N PRO A 18 -9.61 9.63 10.18
CA PRO A 18 -9.44 11.02 10.61
C PRO A 18 -10.40 11.96 9.87
N LYS A 19 -10.91 13.00 10.53
CA LYS A 19 -11.91 13.92 9.96
C LYS A 19 -11.40 14.68 8.73
N GLU A 20 -10.08 14.82 8.64
CA GLU A 20 -9.35 15.45 7.55
C GLU A 20 -9.38 14.59 6.27
N CYS A 21 -9.60 13.28 6.40
CA CYS A 21 -9.75 12.37 5.26
C CYS A 21 -11.14 12.53 4.63
N LYS A 22 -11.20 13.06 3.41
CA LYS A 22 -12.44 13.10 2.63
C LYS A 22 -12.75 11.72 2.06
N ALA A 23 -13.43 10.88 2.84
CA ALA A 23 -13.94 9.58 2.40
C ALA A 23 -15.48 9.55 2.47
N SER A 24 -16.10 8.82 1.55
CA SER A 24 -17.55 8.60 1.56
C SER A 24 -17.88 7.16 1.19
N GLU A 25 -18.89 6.62 1.85
CA GLU A 25 -19.50 5.35 1.49
C GLU A 25 -20.44 5.52 0.29
N CYS A 26 -20.41 4.57 -0.64
CA CYS A 26 -21.45 4.43 -1.67
C CYS A 26 -21.60 2.96 -2.08
N ARG A 27 -22.75 2.35 -1.77
CA ARG A 27 -23.13 0.98 -2.17
C ARG A 27 -22.10 -0.09 -1.76
N GLY A 28 -21.52 0.04 -0.58
CA GLY A 28 -20.46 -0.82 -0.06
C GLY A 28 -19.06 -0.36 -0.39
N PHE A 29 -18.87 0.57 -1.33
CA PHE A 29 -17.53 1.04 -1.70
C PHE A 29 -17.11 2.23 -0.84
N ILE A 30 -15.81 2.26 -0.50
CA ILE A 30 -15.19 3.43 0.13
C ILE A 30 -14.54 4.25 -0.97
N ASN A 31 -15.04 5.48 -1.14
CA ASN A 31 -14.54 6.44 -2.11
C ASN A 31 -13.69 7.48 -1.41
N PHE A 32 -12.40 7.48 -1.67
CA PHE A 32 -11.47 8.49 -1.18
C PHE A 32 -11.40 9.64 -2.19
N LYS A 33 -11.69 10.86 -1.74
CA LYS A 33 -11.62 12.07 -2.57
C LYS A 33 -10.33 12.81 -2.25
N THR A 34 -9.53 13.11 -3.27
CA THR A 34 -8.40 14.02 -3.12
C THR A 34 -8.91 15.47 -3.14
N THR A 35 -8.37 16.33 -2.27
CA THR A 35 -8.45 17.78 -2.49
C THR A 35 -7.42 18.17 -3.52
N SER A 36 -7.69 17.82 -4.78
CA SER A 36 -7.00 18.45 -5.89
C SER A 36 -7.76 19.73 -6.22
N THR A 37 -7.15 20.89 -5.96
CA THR A 37 -7.42 22.07 -6.78
C THR A 37 -6.89 21.74 -8.18
N PHE A 38 -7.69 21.03 -8.98
CA PHE A 38 -7.48 20.96 -10.40
C PHE A 38 -7.72 22.35 -10.97
N VAL A 39 -6.74 22.86 -11.72
CA VAL A 39 -6.94 24.01 -12.60
C VAL A 39 -7.99 23.60 -13.62
N GLU A 40 -9.07 24.38 -13.69
CA GLU A 40 -10.25 24.13 -14.52
C GLU A 40 -9.90 23.94 -16.00
N GLY A 41 -10.64 23.03 -16.65
CA GLY A 41 -10.70 22.97 -18.09
C GLY A 41 -11.18 21.61 -18.59
N ILE A 42 -12.48 21.32 -18.42
CA ILE A 42 -13.37 20.63 -19.36
C ILE A 42 -14.75 20.61 -18.70
N THR A 43 -15.70 21.30 -19.32
CA THR A 43 -17.12 21.35 -18.94
C THR A 43 -17.81 20.08 -19.42
N ASP A 44 -18.39 19.31 -18.49
CA ASP A 44 -19.35 18.26 -18.82
C ASP A 44 -20.78 18.73 -18.54
N HIS A 45 -21.62 18.55 -19.55
CA HIS A 45 -23.02 18.92 -19.62
C HIS A 45 -23.87 18.10 -18.65
N GLU A 46 -24.65 18.77 -17.80
CA GLU A 46 -25.72 18.15 -17.01
C GLU A 46 -26.92 17.78 -17.92
N GLU A 47 -27.13 16.49 -18.18
CA GLU A 47 -28.43 16.00 -18.64
C GLU A 47 -29.36 15.74 -17.45
N LYS A 48 -30.36 16.62 -17.31
CA LYS A 48 -31.53 16.43 -16.43
C LYS A 48 -32.45 15.37 -17.02
N HIS A 49 -32.44 14.17 -16.47
CA HIS A 49 -33.60 13.28 -16.55
C HIS A 49 -34.44 13.39 -15.28
N ARG A 50 -35.67 13.86 -15.49
CA ARG A 50 -36.77 13.96 -14.51
C ARG A 50 -37.70 12.77 -14.73
N ASP A 51 -38.26 12.22 -13.65
CA ASP A 51 -39.60 11.59 -13.51
C ASP A 51 -39.60 10.54 -12.37
N PRO A 52 -40.77 10.12 -11.85
CA PRO A 52 -41.71 10.90 -11.07
C PRO A 52 -41.99 10.24 -9.69
N GLU A 53 -42.60 11.00 -8.77
CA GLU A 53 -43.05 10.50 -7.47
C GLU A 53 -44.04 9.34 -7.61
N LEU A 54 -43.75 8.22 -6.93
CA LEU A 54 -44.76 7.21 -6.59
C LEU A 54 -44.68 6.90 -5.10
N ASN A 55 -45.66 7.42 -4.38
CA ASN A 55 -45.90 7.21 -2.97
C ASN A 55 -46.65 5.88 -2.79
N SER A 56 -46.02 4.87 -2.19
CA SER A 56 -46.77 3.76 -1.57
C SER A 56 -46.03 3.26 -0.33
N SER A 57 -46.65 3.53 0.82
CA SER A 57 -46.27 3.10 2.16
C SER A 57 -46.16 1.58 2.27
N ARG A 58 -44.94 1.10 2.53
CA ARG A 58 -44.70 -0.14 3.27
C ARG A 58 -43.67 0.20 4.36
N GLU A 59 -44.13 0.19 5.61
CA GLU A 59 -43.26 0.20 6.77
C GLU A 59 -42.50 -1.13 6.80
N GLU A 60 -41.37 -1.20 6.11
CA GLU A 60 -40.36 -2.19 6.42
C GLU A 60 -39.78 -1.82 7.79
N LYS A 61 -39.92 -2.72 8.76
CA LYS A 61 -39.14 -2.66 10.00
C LYS A 61 -37.67 -2.56 9.61
N VAL A 62 -37.09 -1.38 9.73
CA VAL A 62 -35.63 -1.20 9.73
C VAL A 62 -35.13 -1.92 10.97
N GLU A 63 -34.73 -3.18 10.77
CA GLU A 63 -33.98 -3.93 11.75
C GLU A 63 -32.70 -3.12 11.97
N VAL A 64 -32.57 -2.52 13.16
CA VAL A 64 -31.39 -1.73 13.52
C VAL A 64 -30.20 -2.68 13.49
N SER A 65 -29.46 -2.64 12.38
CA SER A 65 -28.28 -3.48 12.20
C SER A 65 -27.34 -3.29 13.37
N ALA A 66 -26.90 -4.40 13.95
CA ALA A 66 -25.99 -4.40 15.09
C ALA A 66 -24.73 -3.59 14.72
N LYS A 67 -24.40 -2.59 15.54
CA LYS A 67 -23.26 -1.69 15.32
C LYS A 67 -21.98 -2.54 15.12
N LYS A 68 -21.44 -2.52 13.91
CA LYS A 68 -20.20 -3.22 13.56
C LYS A 68 -19.02 -2.65 14.33
N THR A 69 -18.11 -3.51 14.77
CA THR A 69 -16.91 -3.11 15.51
C THR A 69 -15.66 -3.40 14.68
N LEU A 70 -14.95 -2.34 14.29
CA LEU A 70 -13.63 -2.42 13.65
C LEU A 70 -12.56 -2.37 14.74
N THR A 71 -11.66 -3.35 14.76
CA THR A 71 -10.52 -3.36 15.69
C THR A 71 -9.20 -3.55 14.95
N PHE A 72 -8.13 -3.04 15.56
CA PHE A 72 -6.77 -3.12 15.05
C PHE A 72 -5.89 -3.73 16.13
N GLU A 73 -4.99 -4.59 15.72
CA GLU A 73 -4.03 -5.25 16.60
C GLU A 73 -2.66 -5.26 15.92
N ILE A 74 -1.62 -4.84 16.63
CA ILE A 74 -0.24 -4.89 16.14
C ILE A 74 0.50 -5.93 16.97
N VAL A 75 1.02 -6.95 16.28
CA VAL A 75 1.74 -8.07 16.89
C VAL A 75 3.08 -8.27 16.18
N PRO A 76 4.09 -8.88 16.82
CA PRO A 76 5.30 -9.29 16.12
C PRO A 76 4.98 -10.10 14.84
N SER A 77 5.81 -9.96 13.81
CA SER A 77 5.64 -10.68 12.55
C SER A 77 5.84 -12.19 12.73
N GLU A 78 4.78 -12.90 13.09
CA GLU A 78 4.81 -14.34 13.39
C GLU A 78 3.80 -15.11 12.52
N PHE A 79 4.08 -16.40 12.34
CA PHE A 79 3.16 -17.28 11.63
C PHE A 79 1.90 -17.51 12.47
N THR A 80 0.74 -17.33 11.84
CA THR A 80 -0.52 -17.84 12.38
C THR A 80 -1.34 -18.48 11.27
N THR A 81 -2.04 -19.56 11.59
CA THR A 81 -2.91 -20.25 10.64
C THR A 81 -4.00 -19.33 10.08
N GLU A 82 -4.51 -18.40 10.89
CA GLU A 82 -5.54 -17.44 10.47
C GLU A 82 -5.00 -16.46 9.42
N SER A 83 -3.86 -15.79 9.68
CA SER A 83 -3.23 -14.89 8.69
C SER A 83 -2.82 -15.64 7.43
N HIS A 84 -2.22 -16.83 7.57
CA HIS A 84 -1.82 -17.65 6.44
C HIS A 84 -3.00 -18.03 5.53
N SER A 85 -4.15 -18.35 6.12
CA SER A 85 -5.37 -18.66 5.35
C SER A 85 -5.85 -17.48 4.50
N ILE A 86 -5.74 -16.24 5.01
CA ILE A 86 -6.07 -15.03 4.25
C ILE A 86 -5.02 -14.80 3.15
N TYR A 87 -3.74 -14.96 3.46
CA TYR A 87 -2.67 -14.85 2.48
C TYR A 87 -2.87 -15.80 1.29
N GLN A 88 -3.18 -17.07 1.55
CA GLN A 88 -3.45 -18.05 0.49
C GLN A 88 -4.60 -17.59 -0.42
N LYS A 89 -5.73 -17.18 0.17
CA LYS A 89 -6.86 -16.67 -0.59
C LYS A 89 -6.47 -15.45 -1.43
N TYR A 90 -5.75 -14.51 -0.83
CA TYR A 90 -5.31 -13.29 -1.49
C TYR A 90 -4.39 -13.58 -2.67
N GLN A 91 -3.35 -14.40 -2.49
CA GLN A 91 -2.40 -14.75 -3.55
C GLN A 91 -3.08 -15.46 -4.71
N MET A 92 -3.95 -16.44 -4.41
CA MET A 92 -4.68 -17.16 -5.44
C MET A 92 -5.66 -16.26 -6.22
N PHE A 93 -6.25 -15.24 -5.57
CA PHE A 93 -7.23 -14.36 -6.20
C PHE A 93 -6.62 -13.16 -6.92
N VAL A 94 -5.60 -12.52 -6.33
CA VAL A 94 -5.01 -11.26 -6.83
C VAL A 94 -3.79 -11.51 -7.71
N HIS A 95 -3.04 -12.59 -7.44
CA HIS A 95 -1.80 -12.94 -8.14
C HIS A 95 -1.90 -14.21 -8.98
N ASN A 96 -3.02 -14.94 -8.91
CA ASN A 96 -3.25 -16.21 -9.61
C ASN A 96 -2.20 -17.29 -9.26
N ASP A 97 -1.59 -17.20 -8.08
CA ASP A 97 -0.65 -18.19 -7.59
C ASP A 97 -1.35 -19.54 -7.34
N SER A 98 -0.60 -20.64 -7.46
CA SER A 98 -1.13 -21.95 -7.09
C SER A 98 -1.12 -22.11 -5.57
N LYS A 99 -1.99 -22.98 -5.03
CA LYS A 99 -2.00 -23.26 -3.58
C LYS A 99 -0.64 -23.78 -3.05
N SER A 100 0.11 -24.49 -3.89
CA SER A 100 1.48 -24.94 -3.56
C SER A 100 2.47 -23.78 -3.43
N ASP A 101 2.27 -22.70 -4.18
CA ASP A 101 3.08 -21.47 -4.13
C ASP A 101 2.64 -20.53 -3.00
N CYS A 102 1.80 -21.01 -2.08
CA CYS A 102 1.35 -20.23 -0.92
C CYS A 102 1.48 -21.07 0.36
N GLY A 103 2.50 -21.93 0.42
CA GLY A 103 2.75 -22.79 1.58
C GLY A 103 3.23 -22.01 2.82
N GLU A 104 3.13 -22.62 3.99
CA GLU A 104 3.59 -22.05 5.27
C GLU A 104 5.05 -21.59 5.20
N LYS A 105 5.96 -22.42 4.67
CA LYS A 105 7.39 -22.07 4.57
C LYS A 105 7.63 -20.78 3.78
N GLN A 106 6.87 -20.57 2.70
CA GLN A 106 7.00 -19.37 1.89
C GLN A 106 6.42 -18.15 2.59
N TYR A 107 5.24 -18.29 3.23
CA TYR A 107 4.66 -17.25 4.07
C TYR A 107 5.63 -16.83 5.18
N THR A 108 6.16 -17.79 5.94
CA THR A 108 7.07 -17.51 7.05
C THR A 108 8.33 -16.82 6.53
N ARG A 109 8.96 -17.36 5.49
CA ARG A 109 10.15 -16.74 4.88
C ARG A 109 9.91 -15.32 4.39
N PHE A 110 8.74 -15.06 3.80
CA PHE A 110 8.47 -13.77 3.15
C PHE A 110 7.92 -12.72 4.12
N LEU A 111 7.10 -13.12 5.10
CA LEU A 111 6.28 -12.21 5.91
C LEU A 111 6.58 -12.28 7.41
N CYS A 112 7.38 -13.25 7.86
CA CYS A 112 7.74 -13.41 9.29
C CYS A 112 9.24 -13.28 9.51
N ASP A 113 10.05 -13.97 8.70
CA ASP A 113 11.50 -13.95 8.81
C ASP A 113 12.01 -12.54 8.51
N THR A 114 12.62 -11.92 9.51
CA THR A 114 13.13 -10.54 9.41
C THR A 114 14.56 -10.47 9.95
N PRO A 115 15.46 -9.71 9.29
CA PRO A 115 16.77 -9.41 9.84
C PRO A 115 16.72 -8.34 10.94
N LEU A 116 15.57 -7.70 11.16
CA LEU A 116 15.43 -6.63 12.13
C LEU A 116 15.36 -7.21 13.54
N VAL A 117 16.34 -6.87 14.38
CA VAL A 117 16.35 -7.23 15.80
C VAL A 117 15.37 -6.33 16.54
N PRO A 118 14.39 -6.87 17.28
CA PRO A 118 13.48 -6.05 18.06
C PRO A 118 14.21 -5.26 19.15
N VAL A 119 13.93 -3.96 19.26
CA VAL A 119 14.54 -3.07 20.26
C VAL A 119 13.45 -2.30 21.00
N LYS A 120 13.51 -2.32 22.33
CA LYS A 120 12.57 -1.61 23.24
C LYS A 120 13.31 -0.79 24.30
N ASP A 121 14.39 -0.13 23.89
CA ASP A 121 15.12 0.77 24.78
C ASP A 121 14.52 2.19 24.78
N GLN A 122 15.17 3.12 25.48
CA GLN A 122 14.71 4.51 25.63
C GLN A 122 14.62 5.30 24.32
N ASN A 123 15.27 4.84 23.23
CA ASN A 123 15.27 5.49 21.93
C ASN A 123 14.27 4.84 20.95
N ALA A 124 13.45 3.91 21.44
CA ALA A 124 12.43 3.23 20.65
C ALA A 124 11.01 3.67 21.07
N PRO A 125 10.00 3.48 20.21
CA PRO A 125 8.59 3.65 20.57
C PRO A 125 8.25 2.85 21.82
N LYS A 126 7.59 3.48 22.81
CA LYS A 126 7.24 2.84 24.09
C LYS A 126 6.25 1.70 23.89
N THR A 127 5.33 1.88 22.94
CA THR A 127 4.24 0.94 22.70
C THR A 127 4.74 -0.35 22.05
N TYR A 128 5.50 -0.23 20.95
CA TYR A 128 5.84 -1.37 20.09
C TYR A 128 7.34 -1.69 20.04
N GLY A 129 8.20 -0.71 20.25
CA GLY A 129 9.62 -0.80 19.91
C GLY A 129 9.88 -0.75 18.41
N PHE A 130 11.13 -1.00 18.01
CA PHE A 130 11.52 -1.25 16.63
C PHE A 130 11.43 -2.74 16.28
N GLY A 131 11.23 -3.04 15.00
CA GLY A 131 11.14 -4.41 14.49
C GLY A 131 10.10 -4.56 13.36
N SER A 132 9.83 -5.81 12.98
CA SER A 132 8.78 -6.16 12.02
C SER A 132 7.51 -6.62 12.73
N PHE A 133 6.36 -6.12 12.26
CA PHE A 133 5.06 -6.38 12.85
C PHE A 133 3.99 -6.72 11.81
N HIS A 134 3.00 -7.49 12.23
CA HIS A 134 1.73 -7.64 11.53
C HIS A 134 0.68 -6.73 12.15
N MET A 135 0.12 -5.83 11.35
CA MET A 135 -1.05 -5.03 11.67
C MET A 135 -2.31 -5.75 11.19
N LYS A 136 -3.07 -6.30 12.13
CA LYS A 136 -4.28 -7.09 11.89
C LYS A 136 -5.52 -6.20 11.97
N TYR A 137 -6.37 -6.29 10.95
CA TYR A 137 -7.62 -5.54 10.85
C TYR A 137 -8.79 -6.52 10.99
N ARG A 138 -9.68 -6.27 11.95
CA ARG A 138 -10.81 -7.16 12.23
C ARG A 138 -12.14 -6.43 12.21
N ILE A 139 -13.15 -7.07 11.65
CA ILE A 139 -14.55 -6.63 11.74
C ILE A 139 -15.31 -7.69 12.53
N ASP A 140 -15.94 -7.29 13.63
CA ASP A 140 -16.66 -8.17 14.55
C ASP A 140 -15.81 -9.40 14.95
N GLY A 141 -14.50 -9.17 15.16
CA GLY A 141 -13.52 -10.20 15.51
C GLY A 141 -12.98 -11.03 14.33
N LYS A 142 -13.61 -11.00 13.15
CA LYS A 142 -13.09 -11.70 11.96
C LYS A 142 -11.91 -10.94 11.35
N LEU A 143 -10.76 -11.60 11.16
CA LEU A 143 -9.62 -11.02 10.44
C LEU A 143 -9.96 -10.84 8.96
N ILE A 144 -9.77 -9.62 8.45
CA ILE A 144 -10.09 -9.27 7.06
C ILE A 144 -8.87 -8.76 6.27
N CYS A 145 -7.84 -8.27 6.96
CA CYS A 145 -6.65 -7.71 6.34
C CYS A 145 -5.46 -7.85 7.30
N VAL A 146 -4.26 -7.98 6.73
CA VAL A 146 -3.00 -7.94 7.46
C VAL A 146 -2.02 -7.07 6.69
N GLY A 147 -1.57 -5.98 7.32
CA GLY A 147 -0.41 -5.21 6.87
C GLY A 147 0.85 -5.76 7.51
N VAL A 148 1.92 -5.88 6.74
CA VAL A 148 3.26 -6.21 7.23
C VAL A 148 4.07 -4.93 7.20
N ILE A 149 4.50 -4.48 8.37
CA ILE A 149 5.19 -3.20 8.54
C ILE A 149 6.49 -3.38 9.31
N ASP A 150 7.47 -2.54 9.01
CA ASP A 150 8.65 -2.35 9.85
C ASP A 150 8.58 -1.00 10.55
N ILE A 151 8.80 -1.00 11.87
CA ILE A 151 8.98 0.22 12.66
C ILE A 151 10.48 0.43 12.82
N LEU A 152 11.00 1.51 12.26
CA LEU A 152 12.41 1.83 12.15
C LEU A 152 12.72 3.19 12.81
N PRO A 153 13.99 3.54 13.10
CA PRO A 153 14.34 4.75 13.85
C PRO A 153 13.79 6.08 13.32
N LYS A 154 13.47 6.16 12.02
CA LYS A 154 12.98 7.38 11.35
C LYS A 154 11.62 7.20 10.68
N CYS A 155 11.10 5.97 10.59
CA CYS A 155 9.93 5.72 9.75
C CYS A 155 9.15 4.46 10.13
N ILE A 156 7.92 4.40 9.60
CA ILE A 156 7.23 3.14 9.35
C ILE A 156 7.39 2.80 7.87
N SER A 157 7.72 1.54 7.58
CA SER A 157 7.86 1.01 6.22
C SER A 157 6.78 -0.03 5.95
N SER A 158 5.94 0.18 4.94
CA SER A 158 4.99 -0.84 4.46
C SER A 158 5.73 -1.88 3.62
N VAL A 159 5.78 -3.11 4.09
CA VAL A 159 6.45 -4.23 3.42
C VAL A 159 5.47 -4.94 2.49
N TYR A 160 4.31 -5.34 3.01
CA TYR A 160 3.32 -6.08 2.26
C TYR A 160 1.91 -5.90 2.83
N LEU A 161 0.89 -6.17 2.02
CA LEU A 161 -0.50 -6.13 2.45
C LEU A 161 -1.26 -7.27 1.76
N PHE A 162 -2.03 -8.03 2.54
CA PHE A 162 -2.94 -9.05 2.02
C PHE A 162 -4.27 -9.01 2.78
N TYR A 163 -5.35 -9.35 2.09
CA TYR A 163 -6.71 -9.25 2.62
C TYR A 163 -7.63 -10.34 2.08
N ASP A 164 -8.73 -10.59 2.79
CA ASP A 164 -9.76 -11.54 2.37
C ASP A 164 -10.50 -10.95 1.15
N PRO A 165 -10.44 -11.56 -0.06
CA PRO A 165 -10.97 -10.98 -1.29
C PRO A 165 -12.46 -10.60 -1.25
N ASP A 166 -13.24 -11.23 -0.36
CA ASP A 166 -14.62 -10.89 -0.07
C ASP A 166 -14.80 -9.40 0.34
N TYR A 167 -13.73 -8.76 0.83
CA TYR A 167 -13.68 -7.38 1.29
C TYR A 167 -12.94 -6.43 0.32
N SER A 168 -12.63 -6.89 -0.90
CA SER A 168 -11.95 -6.10 -1.94
C SER A 168 -12.62 -4.74 -2.24
N HIS A 169 -13.95 -4.68 -2.13
CA HIS A 169 -14.76 -3.47 -2.33
C HIS A 169 -14.44 -2.33 -1.33
N LEU A 170 -13.77 -2.63 -0.21
CA LEU A 170 -13.43 -1.64 0.82
C LEU A 170 -12.15 -0.87 0.55
N ASN A 171 -11.41 -1.22 -0.50
CA ASN A 171 -10.16 -0.57 -0.87
C ASN A 171 -9.14 -0.55 0.30
N LEU A 172 -8.93 -1.73 0.90
CA LEU A 172 -8.15 -1.92 2.13
C LEU A 172 -6.69 -1.46 2.01
N GLY A 173 -6.15 -1.39 0.79
CA GLY A 173 -4.83 -0.81 0.53
C GLY A 173 -4.73 0.66 0.86
N VAL A 174 -5.71 1.46 0.45
CA VAL A 174 -5.76 2.90 0.77
C VAL A 174 -6.04 3.09 2.26
N PHE A 175 -6.93 2.28 2.82
CA PHE A 175 -7.26 2.34 4.24
C PHE A 175 -6.07 2.01 5.14
N SER A 176 -5.35 0.94 4.84
CA SER A 176 -4.15 0.52 5.58
C SER A 176 -3.08 1.62 5.55
N ALA A 177 -2.84 2.23 4.39
CA ALA A 177 -1.90 3.36 4.28
C ALA A 177 -2.31 4.57 5.15
N LEU A 178 -3.59 4.90 5.24
CA LEU A 178 -4.07 5.98 6.12
C LEU A 178 -3.85 5.65 7.61
N LYS A 179 -4.08 4.40 8.02
CA LYS A 179 -3.80 3.95 9.39
C LYS A 179 -2.30 3.96 9.70
N GLU A 180 -1.45 3.62 8.74
CA GLU A 180 0.00 3.69 8.88
C GLU A 180 0.49 5.15 9.00
N ILE A 181 -0.10 6.08 8.24
CA ILE A 181 0.16 7.53 8.39
C ILE A 181 -0.26 8.04 9.78
N GLU A 182 -1.44 7.66 10.25
CA GLU A 182 -1.91 7.99 11.61
C GLU A 182 -0.97 7.42 12.67
N MET A 183 -0.44 6.22 12.46
CA MET A 183 0.53 5.59 13.35
C MET A 183 1.87 6.34 13.35
N VAL A 184 2.39 6.76 12.18
CA VAL A 184 3.59 7.61 12.11
C VAL A 184 3.39 8.88 12.93
N SER A 185 2.27 9.57 12.73
CA SER A 185 1.93 10.78 13.48
C SER A 185 1.86 10.50 14.99
N THR A 186 1.17 9.44 15.41
CA THR A 186 1.02 9.09 16.83
C THR A 186 2.37 8.80 17.48
N LEU A 187 3.19 7.97 16.84
CA LEU A 187 4.51 7.60 17.36
C LEU A 187 5.49 8.78 17.36
N SER A 188 5.43 9.68 16.37
CA SER A 188 6.27 10.89 16.34
C SER A 188 6.10 11.76 17.59
N HIS A 189 4.91 11.75 18.19
CA HIS A 189 4.59 12.50 19.39
C HIS A 189 5.03 11.81 20.69
N GLU A 190 5.52 10.56 20.65
CA GLU A 190 6.05 9.88 21.84
C GLU A 190 7.42 10.41 22.30
N GLY A 191 8.12 11.18 21.44
CA GLY A 191 9.34 11.90 21.79
C GLY A 191 10.61 11.04 21.89
N PHE A 192 10.61 9.83 21.31
CA PHE A 192 11.80 8.96 21.28
C PHE A 192 12.81 9.32 20.18
N SER A 193 12.37 10.05 19.14
CA SER A 193 13.19 10.45 18.01
C SER A 193 12.62 11.71 17.36
N GLU A 194 13.46 12.73 17.13
CA GLU A 194 13.08 13.96 16.41
C GLU A 194 12.91 13.73 14.89
N ASP A 195 13.48 12.63 14.38
CA ASP A 195 13.50 12.27 12.96
C ASP A 195 12.41 11.25 12.56
N PHE A 196 11.54 10.86 13.49
CA PHE A 196 10.48 9.88 13.23
C PHE A 196 9.24 10.58 12.65
N HIS A 197 9.25 10.81 11.35
CA HIS A 197 8.14 11.47 10.64
C HIS A 197 7.97 10.97 9.21
N TYR A 198 8.70 9.92 8.81
CA TYR A 198 8.62 9.37 7.47
C TYR A 198 7.71 8.15 7.40
N TYR A 199 6.97 8.05 6.30
CA TYR A 199 6.21 6.87 5.94
C TYR A 199 6.73 6.35 4.60
N TYR A 200 7.28 5.14 4.60
CA TYR A 200 7.86 4.52 3.41
C TYR A 200 6.89 3.51 2.81
N MET A 201 6.22 3.90 1.72
CA MET A 201 5.23 3.09 1.02
C MET A 201 5.84 2.05 0.05
N GLY A 202 7.17 1.88 0.06
CA GLY A 202 7.88 1.04 -0.90
C GLY A 202 7.97 1.66 -2.31
N TYR A 203 8.18 0.81 -3.31
CA TYR A 203 8.37 1.24 -4.69
C TYR A 203 7.14 1.92 -5.30
N TYR A 204 7.39 2.83 -6.22
CA TYR A 204 6.39 3.48 -7.06
C TYR A 204 6.76 3.31 -8.53
N VAL A 205 5.86 2.67 -9.28
CA VAL A 205 5.94 2.54 -10.73
C VAL A 205 4.78 3.32 -11.31
N HIS A 206 5.08 4.37 -12.09
CA HIS A 206 4.08 5.34 -12.56
C HIS A 206 2.93 4.69 -13.34
N ASP A 207 3.26 3.75 -14.23
CA ASP A 207 2.29 3.08 -15.09
C ASP A 207 1.55 1.92 -14.39
N CYS A 208 1.98 1.52 -13.19
CA CYS A 208 1.37 0.41 -12.48
C CYS A 208 0.07 0.85 -11.80
N GLN A 209 -1.07 0.33 -12.28
CA GLN A 209 -2.38 0.65 -11.72
C GLN A 209 -2.50 0.36 -10.22
N LYS A 210 -1.85 -0.72 -9.74
CA LYS A 210 -1.81 -1.09 -8.31
C LYS A 210 -1.04 -0.07 -7.44
N MET A 211 -0.20 0.78 -8.03
CA MET A 211 0.64 1.75 -7.32
C MET A 211 0.24 3.20 -7.52
N LYS A 212 -0.68 3.52 -8.43
CA LYS A 212 -1.13 4.89 -8.71
C LYS A 212 -1.63 5.63 -7.47
N TYR A 213 -2.29 4.93 -6.54
CA TYR A 213 -2.81 5.54 -5.32
C TYR A 213 -1.71 6.16 -4.43
N LYS A 214 -0.46 5.66 -4.49
CA LYS A 214 0.66 6.18 -3.69
C LYS A 214 0.99 7.64 -4.03
N ALA A 215 0.77 8.06 -5.27
CA ALA A 215 1.00 9.43 -5.71
C ALA A 215 -0.06 10.43 -5.21
N ALA A 216 -1.18 9.94 -4.66
CA ALA A 216 -2.25 10.79 -4.14
C ALA A 216 -1.96 11.33 -2.74
N TYR A 217 -0.98 10.77 -2.01
CA TYR A 217 -0.57 11.25 -0.69
C TYR A 217 0.41 12.42 -0.81
N SER A 218 0.28 13.39 0.09
CA SER A 218 1.09 14.60 0.12
C SER A 218 1.40 15.04 1.56
N PRO A 219 2.60 15.58 1.84
CA PRO A 219 3.74 15.69 0.92
C PRO A 219 4.37 14.32 0.65
N SER A 220 4.86 14.10 -0.58
CA SER A 220 5.52 12.85 -0.97
C SER A 220 6.70 13.09 -1.91
N VAL A 221 7.73 12.27 -1.76
CA VAL A 221 9.00 12.38 -2.47
C VAL A 221 9.41 11.03 -3.05
N LEU A 222 10.12 11.05 -4.18
CA LEU A 222 10.73 9.88 -4.80
C LEU A 222 12.26 9.98 -4.76
N LEU A 223 12.94 8.84 -4.60
CA LEU A 223 14.39 8.76 -4.62
C LEU A 223 14.91 8.73 -6.06
N CYS A 224 15.77 9.67 -6.43
CA CYS A 224 16.38 9.73 -7.76
C CYS A 224 17.20 8.46 -8.03
N PRO A 225 16.92 7.72 -9.12
CA PRO A 225 17.55 6.43 -9.40
C PRO A 225 19.06 6.53 -9.69
N LYS A 226 19.54 7.71 -10.10
CA LYS A 226 20.96 7.94 -10.45
C LYS A 226 21.77 8.59 -9.33
N ARG A 227 21.18 9.55 -8.62
CA ARG A 227 21.91 10.43 -7.68
C ARG A 227 21.46 10.28 -6.22
N PHE A 228 20.48 9.41 -5.93
CA PHE A 228 19.99 9.13 -4.58
C PHE A 228 19.57 10.37 -3.78
N SER A 229 19.09 11.40 -4.46
CA SER A 229 18.47 12.59 -3.86
C SER A 229 16.94 12.47 -3.90
N TRP A 230 16.27 13.00 -2.88
CA TRP A 230 14.81 12.97 -2.77
C TRP A 230 14.16 14.15 -3.50
N HIS A 231 13.15 13.90 -4.32
CA HIS A 231 12.46 14.92 -5.15
C HIS A 231 10.95 14.82 -5.00
N PRO A 232 10.20 15.94 -4.90
CA PRO A 232 8.75 15.93 -4.80
C PRO A 232 8.10 15.25 -6.01
N ILE A 233 7.19 14.30 -5.78
CA ILE A 233 6.53 13.56 -6.87
C ILE A 233 5.75 14.49 -7.81
N ALA A 234 5.16 15.57 -7.27
CA ALA A 234 4.40 16.54 -8.03
C ALA A 234 5.20 17.20 -9.18
N LYS A 235 6.54 17.27 -9.04
CA LYS A 235 7.43 17.80 -10.08
C LYS A 235 7.82 16.75 -11.13
N LEU A 236 7.57 15.47 -10.86
CA LEU A 236 8.04 14.35 -11.67
C LEU A 236 6.94 13.73 -12.51
N THR A 237 5.66 13.90 -12.13
CA THR A 237 4.51 13.26 -12.80
C THR A 237 4.48 13.51 -14.30
N ALA A 238 4.77 14.75 -14.75
CA ALA A 238 4.79 15.07 -16.16
C ALA A 238 5.89 14.30 -16.91
N ALA A 239 7.12 14.29 -16.38
CA ALA A 239 8.25 13.58 -16.99
C ALA A 239 8.03 12.04 -17.00
N LEU A 240 7.48 11.50 -15.91
CA LEU A 240 7.17 10.07 -15.78
C LEU A 240 6.06 9.62 -16.73
N ALA A 241 5.16 10.52 -17.16
CA ALA A 241 4.11 10.21 -18.12
C ALA A 241 4.65 10.05 -19.56
N VAL A 242 5.82 10.62 -19.86
CA VAL A 242 6.42 10.56 -21.22
C VAL A 242 7.57 9.57 -21.30
N SER A 243 8.31 9.35 -20.21
CA SER A 243 9.48 8.48 -20.19
C SER A 243 9.40 7.42 -19.09
N LYS A 244 9.75 6.18 -19.46
CA LYS A 244 9.89 5.04 -18.52
C LYS A 244 11.06 5.20 -17.56
N TYR A 245 12.06 6.02 -17.91
CA TYR A 245 13.21 6.29 -17.08
C TYR A 245 13.47 7.79 -17.01
N VAL A 246 13.42 8.34 -15.80
CA VAL A 246 13.63 9.76 -15.55
C VAL A 246 14.68 9.90 -14.47
N VAL A 247 15.72 10.69 -14.74
CA VAL A 247 16.66 11.11 -13.71
C VAL A 247 16.08 12.32 -12.98
N PHE A 248 15.49 12.09 -11.82
CA PHE A 248 14.66 13.11 -11.14
C PHE A 248 15.40 14.43 -10.84
N SER A 249 16.71 14.39 -10.65
CA SER A 249 17.52 15.60 -10.42
C SER A 249 17.83 16.42 -11.67
N ASP A 250 17.57 15.88 -12.86
CA ASP A 250 17.73 16.59 -14.14
C ASP A 250 16.40 17.15 -14.64
N VAL A 251 15.29 16.90 -13.94
CA VAL A 251 13.96 17.43 -14.30
C VAL A 251 13.90 18.92 -13.92
N ASP A 252 13.87 19.77 -14.93
CA ASP A 252 13.57 21.19 -14.75
C ASP A 252 12.09 21.33 -14.33
N PRO A 253 11.76 22.10 -13.27
CA PRO A 253 10.37 22.39 -12.92
C PRO A 253 9.52 22.98 -14.06
N ASN A 254 10.12 23.49 -15.14
CA ASN A 254 9.41 24.12 -16.27
C ASN A 254 9.70 23.52 -17.67
N GLY A 255 10.40 22.38 -17.81
CA GLY A 255 10.88 21.95 -19.13
C GLY A 255 11.17 20.45 -19.30
N SER A 256 10.90 19.96 -20.51
CA SER A 256 10.86 18.56 -20.97
C SER A 256 12.12 17.73 -20.67
N SER A 257 11.91 16.48 -20.24
CA SER A 257 12.95 15.45 -20.17
C SER A 257 13.32 14.93 -21.56
N GLU A 258 14.62 14.73 -21.82
CA GLU A 258 15.11 13.99 -22.99
C GLU A 258 14.61 12.52 -22.94
N GLU A 259 13.97 12.07 -24.02
CA GLU A 259 13.59 10.67 -24.20
C GLU A 259 14.85 9.80 -24.28
N THR A 260 14.94 8.80 -23.40
CA THR A 260 15.87 7.69 -23.56
C THR A 260 15.06 6.41 -23.72
N ASP A 261 14.96 5.94 -24.96
CA ASP A 261 14.31 4.69 -25.30
C ASP A 261 15.08 3.50 -24.68
N LEU A 262 14.42 2.79 -23.77
CA LEU A 262 14.94 1.58 -23.14
C LEU A 262 13.85 0.50 -23.19
N SER A 263 13.94 -0.34 -24.23
CA SER A 263 13.29 -1.64 -24.24
C SER A 263 13.72 -2.45 -23.01
N TYR A 264 12.76 -3.08 -22.32
CA TYR A 264 13.04 -3.98 -21.20
C TYR A 264 13.91 -5.15 -21.69
N ASP A 265 15.11 -5.25 -21.13
CA ASP A 265 16.08 -6.29 -21.45
C ASP A 265 16.65 -6.80 -20.13
N SER A 266 16.33 -8.04 -19.78
CA SER A 266 16.80 -8.69 -18.55
C SER A 266 18.33 -8.76 -18.46
N SER A 267 19.06 -8.63 -19.58
CA SER A 267 20.52 -8.54 -19.60
C SER A 267 21.07 -7.19 -19.08
N LYS A 268 20.19 -6.19 -18.93
CA LYS A 268 20.53 -4.84 -18.43
C LYS A 268 20.24 -4.65 -16.94
N MET A 269 19.74 -5.66 -16.21
CA MET A 269 19.53 -5.54 -14.77
C MET A 269 20.86 -5.35 -14.02
N LEU A 270 20.89 -4.32 -13.18
CA LEU A 270 22.02 -3.98 -12.32
C LEU A 270 21.64 -4.25 -10.86
N LEU A 271 22.56 -4.88 -10.13
CA LEU A 271 22.51 -5.04 -8.69
C LEU A 271 23.52 -4.09 -8.06
N VAL A 272 23.19 -3.53 -6.91
CA VAL A 272 24.16 -2.80 -6.10
C VAL A 272 24.84 -3.79 -5.16
N VAL A 273 26.13 -4.07 -5.40
CA VAL A 273 26.96 -4.93 -4.56
C VAL A 273 28.16 -4.11 -4.09
N ASN A 274 28.37 -3.98 -2.78
CA ASN A 274 29.45 -3.17 -2.21
C ASN A 274 29.50 -1.75 -2.80
N GLN A 275 28.34 -1.10 -2.90
CA GLN A 275 28.16 0.25 -3.47
C GLN A 275 28.57 0.38 -4.95
N LYS A 276 28.71 -0.73 -5.69
CA LYS A 276 28.97 -0.74 -7.12
C LYS A 276 27.81 -1.38 -7.87
N LEU A 277 27.49 -0.83 -9.04
CA LEU A 277 26.50 -1.41 -9.95
C LEU A 277 27.16 -2.57 -10.72
N VAL A 278 26.58 -3.77 -10.59
CA VAL A 278 27.04 -5.00 -11.23
C VAL A 278 25.90 -5.56 -12.05
N LYS A 279 26.12 -5.87 -13.33
CA LYS A 279 25.11 -6.57 -14.15
C LYS A 279 24.87 -7.96 -13.58
N VAL A 280 23.60 -8.38 -13.53
CA VAL A 280 23.24 -9.74 -13.09
C VAL A 280 24.01 -10.80 -13.91
N THR A 281 24.18 -10.57 -15.22
CA THR A 281 24.96 -11.43 -16.13
C THR A 281 26.44 -11.54 -15.77
N ASN A 282 26.99 -10.58 -15.03
CA ASN A 282 28.40 -10.54 -14.63
C ASN A 282 28.65 -11.24 -13.29
N LEU A 283 27.60 -11.73 -12.62
CA LEU A 283 27.75 -12.56 -11.43
C LEU A 283 28.22 -13.97 -11.80
N LEU A 284 28.87 -14.65 -10.86
CA LEU A 284 29.12 -16.10 -10.95
C LEU A 284 27.81 -16.85 -11.16
N GLN A 285 27.82 -17.95 -11.91
CA GLN A 285 26.62 -18.72 -12.24
C GLN A 285 25.83 -19.14 -10.99
N ALA A 286 26.52 -19.61 -9.95
CA ALA A 286 25.89 -19.94 -8.66
C ALA A 286 25.18 -18.72 -8.01
N SER A 287 25.76 -17.53 -8.11
CA SER A 287 25.13 -16.30 -7.61
C SER A 287 23.94 -15.86 -8.46
N GLN A 288 23.97 -16.10 -9.78
CA GLN A 288 22.83 -15.84 -10.65
C GLN A 288 21.64 -16.75 -10.30
N GLU A 289 21.90 -18.03 -10.01
CA GLU A 289 20.87 -18.98 -9.59
C GLU A 289 20.24 -18.60 -8.25
N ILE A 290 21.00 -17.99 -7.34
CA ILE A 290 20.47 -17.46 -6.08
C ILE A 290 19.61 -16.22 -6.32
N VAL A 291 20.04 -15.28 -7.16
CA VAL A 291 19.37 -13.98 -7.31
C VAL A 291 18.13 -14.05 -8.23
N LYS A 292 18.14 -14.90 -9.26
CA LYS A 292 17.05 -15.02 -10.24
C LYS A 292 15.66 -15.23 -9.63
N PRO A 293 15.46 -16.14 -8.65
CA PRO A 293 14.17 -16.31 -8.00
C PRO A 293 13.62 -15.03 -7.37
N TYR A 294 14.47 -14.25 -6.67
CA TYR A 294 14.05 -12.98 -6.06
C TYR A 294 13.67 -11.93 -7.12
N LEU A 295 14.38 -11.90 -8.25
CA LEU A 295 14.06 -10.98 -9.34
C LEU A 295 12.77 -11.36 -10.07
N GLN A 296 12.51 -12.66 -10.24
CA GLN A 296 11.26 -13.17 -10.81
C GLN A 296 10.08 -12.90 -9.88
N GLU A 297 10.26 -13.13 -8.57
CA GLU A 297 9.28 -12.80 -7.54
C GLU A 297 8.97 -11.28 -7.58
N LEU A 298 9.99 -10.43 -7.60
CA LEU A 298 9.82 -8.98 -7.74
C LEU A 298 9.07 -8.60 -9.03
N ALA A 299 9.41 -9.19 -10.17
CA ALA A 299 8.73 -8.92 -11.44
C ALA A 299 7.24 -9.33 -11.39
N SER A 300 6.93 -10.49 -10.81
CA SER A 300 5.55 -10.95 -10.62
C SER A 300 4.74 -10.04 -9.70
N LEU A 301 5.36 -9.49 -8.66
CA LEU A 301 4.76 -8.52 -7.75
C LEU A 301 4.48 -7.18 -8.43
N LEU A 302 5.32 -6.79 -9.40
CA LEU A 302 5.19 -5.53 -10.16
C LEU A 302 4.18 -5.63 -11.33
N GLY A 303 3.70 -6.83 -11.65
CA GLY A 303 2.61 -7.05 -12.61
C GLY A 303 3.02 -6.88 -14.08
N SER A 304 4.08 -7.56 -14.50
CA SER A 304 4.43 -7.75 -15.92
C SER A 304 3.69 -8.94 -16.53
#